data_AF-A0A3D6DQZ6-F1
#
_entry.id   AF-A0A3D6DQZ6-F1
#
_cell.length_a   1.000
_cell.length_b   1.000
_cell.length_c   1.000
_cell.angle_alpha   90.00
_cell.angle_beta   90.00
_cell.angle_gamma   90.00
#
_symmetry.space_group_name_H-M   'P 1'
#
loop_
_entity.id
_entity.type
_entity.pdbx_description
1 polymer ?
#
loop_
_entity_poly.entity_id
_entity_poly.type
_entity_poly.pdbx_seq_one_letter_code
_entity_poly.pdbx_strand_id
1 'polypeptide(L)'
;MGWMHDTLDYIALDPLQRKEHHRNLTFGLMYAFDENFILPISHDEVVHLKKAMLDKMPGSVWQKFANLRLYYGFMWTHPGKKLLFMGQDFGQWREWSENRGLDWHLIEAGGTPHGPQPHLRLQRWLADLNRIYIDEPALHEQDCERQGFEWIDADGAEQSVLSYIRRALDPEDYLLVVANFTPNVYRGYRIGVPART
;
A
#
# COMPACT_ATOMS: atom_id res chain seq x y z
N MET A 1 -9.09 -10.59 -7.56
CA MET A 1 -9.07 -9.35 -8.38
C MET A 1 -9.81 -8.17 -7.74
N GLY A 2 -10.91 -8.38 -6.99
CA GLY A 2 -11.67 -7.28 -6.36
C GLY A 2 -10.83 -6.31 -5.53
N TRP A 3 -9.96 -6.83 -4.65
CA TRP A 3 -9.04 -6.01 -3.85
C TRP A 3 -8.23 -4.99 -4.66
N MET A 4 -7.73 -5.37 -5.83
CA MET A 4 -6.90 -4.48 -6.65
C MET A 4 -7.74 -3.32 -7.18
N HIS A 5 -8.92 -3.59 -7.76
CA HIS A 5 -9.80 -2.53 -8.25
C HIS A 5 -10.25 -1.61 -7.10
N ASP A 6 -10.77 -2.18 -6.02
CA ASP A 6 -11.34 -1.39 -4.91
C ASP A 6 -10.28 -0.45 -4.33
N THR A 7 -9.07 -0.95 -4.07
CA THR A 7 -8.01 -0.17 -3.42
C THR A 7 -7.33 0.82 -4.37
N LEU A 8 -7.23 0.51 -5.67
CA LEU A 8 -6.74 1.47 -6.68
C LEU A 8 -7.73 2.62 -6.89
N ASP A 9 -9.02 2.30 -6.97
CA ASP A 9 -10.07 3.32 -7.07
C ASP A 9 -10.03 4.22 -5.84
N TYR A 10 -9.91 3.63 -4.64
CA TYR A 10 -9.82 4.39 -3.39
C TYR A 10 -8.62 5.34 -3.34
N ILE A 11 -7.42 4.84 -3.63
CA ILE A 11 -6.20 5.65 -3.48
C ILE A 11 -6.09 6.75 -4.54
N ALA A 12 -6.76 6.59 -5.69
CA ALA A 12 -6.83 7.60 -6.73
C ALA A 12 -7.75 8.79 -6.37
N LEU A 13 -8.70 8.61 -5.45
CA LEU A 13 -9.60 9.68 -5.00
C LEU A 13 -8.84 10.80 -4.28
N ASP A 14 -9.34 12.04 -4.43
CA ASP A 14 -8.91 13.14 -3.59
C ASP A 14 -9.10 12.76 -2.11
N PRO A 15 -8.12 13.04 -1.23
CA PRO A 15 -8.20 12.67 0.18
C PRO A 15 -9.49 13.10 0.90
N LEU A 16 -10.13 14.20 0.48
CA LEU A 16 -11.40 14.66 1.06
C LEU A 16 -12.59 13.74 0.75
N GLN A 17 -12.55 13.03 -0.39
CA GLN A 17 -13.62 12.14 -0.84
C GLN A 17 -13.51 10.74 -0.24
N ARG A 18 -12.32 10.37 0.26
CA ARG A 18 -12.00 9.01 0.73
C ARG A 18 -12.90 8.52 1.87
N LYS A 19 -13.44 9.41 2.70
CA LYS A 19 -14.38 9.04 3.77
C LYS A 19 -15.64 8.36 3.25
N GLU A 20 -16.13 8.76 2.07
CA GLU A 20 -17.35 8.23 1.45
C GLU A 20 -17.12 6.84 0.82
N HIS A 21 -15.86 6.50 0.58
CA HIS A 21 -15.44 5.27 -0.09
C HIS A 21 -14.62 4.34 0.82
N HIS A 22 -14.65 4.55 2.14
CA HIS A 22 -13.83 3.81 3.10
C HIS A 22 -13.98 2.27 2.99
N ARG A 23 -15.18 1.82 2.60
CA ARG A 23 -15.48 0.40 2.35
C ARG A 23 -14.61 -0.24 1.27
N ASN A 24 -14.07 0.53 0.34
CA ASN A 24 -13.16 0.01 -0.68
C ASN A 24 -11.86 -0.58 -0.08
N LEU A 25 -11.45 -0.11 1.10
CA LEU A 25 -10.29 -0.67 1.80
C LEU A 25 -10.63 -1.88 2.67
N THR A 26 -11.86 -1.98 3.17
CA THR A 26 -12.24 -2.98 4.17
C THR A 26 -13.02 -4.16 3.58
N PHE A 27 -13.69 -3.98 2.45
CA PHE A 27 -14.56 -4.98 1.86
C PHE A 27 -13.82 -6.25 1.41
N GLY A 28 -12.60 -6.10 0.87
CA GLY A 28 -11.79 -7.24 0.44
C GLY A 28 -11.50 -8.24 1.56
N LEU A 29 -11.44 -7.79 2.81
CA LEU A 29 -11.16 -8.63 3.97
C LEU A 29 -12.34 -9.50 4.41
N MET A 30 -13.55 -9.24 3.91
CA MET A 30 -14.71 -10.11 4.17
C MET A 30 -14.53 -11.52 3.61
N TYR A 31 -13.86 -11.62 2.46
CA TYR A 31 -13.63 -12.87 1.74
C TYR A 31 -12.15 -13.20 1.56
N ALA A 32 -11.22 -12.43 2.15
CA ALA A 32 -9.77 -12.60 1.98
C ALA A 32 -9.21 -13.95 2.45
N PHE A 33 -9.99 -14.72 3.21
CA PHE A 33 -9.60 -16.03 3.76
C PHE A 33 -10.40 -17.18 3.15
N ASP A 34 -11.19 -16.91 2.11
CA ASP A 34 -11.93 -17.96 1.39
C ASP A 34 -11.07 -18.59 0.28
N GLU A 35 -9.99 -17.93 -0.11
CA GLU A 35 -9.01 -18.38 -1.12
C GLU A 35 -7.60 -17.94 -0.74
N ASN A 36 -6.59 -18.58 -1.36
CA ASN A 36 -5.20 -18.18 -1.21
C ASN A 36 -4.85 -17.02 -2.16
N PHE A 37 -5.15 -15.80 -1.74
CA PHE A 37 -4.98 -14.63 -2.61
C PHE A 37 -3.53 -14.16 -2.77
N ILE A 38 -3.23 -13.74 -3.99
CA ILE A 38 -2.17 -12.79 -4.31
C ILE A 38 -2.83 -11.41 -4.45
N LEU A 39 -2.15 -10.36 -4.02
CA LEU A 39 -2.48 -8.95 -4.22
C LEU A 39 -1.64 -8.43 -5.40
N PRO A 40 -2.16 -8.44 -6.64
CA PRO A 40 -1.37 -8.04 -7.79
C PRO A 40 -1.56 -6.57 -8.13
N ILE A 41 -0.45 -5.89 -8.38
CA ILE A 41 -0.37 -4.69 -9.24
C ILE A 41 0.46 -5.10 -10.45
N SER A 42 -0.21 -5.69 -11.43
CA SER A 42 0.42 -6.25 -12.63
C SER A 42 0.65 -5.19 -13.70
N HIS A 43 1.22 -5.61 -14.83
CA HIS A 43 1.42 -4.78 -16.01
C HIS A 43 0.10 -4.20 -16.57
N ASP A 44 -1.00 -4.95 -16.49
CA ASP A 44 -2.32 -4.54 -16.99
C ASP A 44 -2.87 -3.30 -16.29
N GLU A 45 -2.38 -2.97 -15.10
CA GLU A 45 -2.86 -1.81 -14.34
C GLU A 45 -2.13 -0.51 -14.66
N VAL A 46 -1.09 -0.56 -15.50
CA VAL A 46 -0.21 0.58 -15.79
C VAL A 46 -0.01 0.82 -17.28
N VAL A 47 -1.02 0.45 -18.07
CA VAL A 47 -1.11 0.60 -19.54
C VAL A 47 -2.50 1.09 -19.95
N HIS A 48 -2.69 1.32 -21.25
CA HIS A 48 -4.00 1.58 -21.86
C HIS A 48 -4.82 2.68 -21.18
N LEU A 49 -4.19 3.84 -20.92
CA LEU A 49 -4.82 5.03 -20.31
C LEU A 49 -5.15 4.87 -18.82
N LYS A 50 -4.71 3.78 -18.17
CA LYS A 50 -4.88 3.59 -16.72
C LYS A 50 -3.87 4.37 -15.88
N LYS A 51 -2.86 5.00 -16.49
CA LYS A 51 -1.72 5.69 -15.85
C LYS A 51 -0.78 4.75 -15.09
N ALA A 52 0.48 5.17 -14.91
CA ALA A 52 1.38 4.54 -13.96
C ALA A 52 0.94 4.79 -12.51
N MET A 53 1.41 3.97 -11.56
CA MET A 53 0.97 4.04 -10.17
C MET A 53 1.19 5.41 -9.53
N LEU A 54 2.35 6.04 -9.75
CA LEU A 54 2.62 7.36 -9.20
C LEU A 54 1.65 8.42 -9.74
N ASP A 55 1.25 8.30 -11.01
CA ASP A 55 0.38 9.28 -11.65
C ASP A 55 -1.11 9.07 -11.34
N LYS A 56 -1.51 7.89 -10.87
CA LYS A 56 -2.84 7.66 -10.26
C LYS A 56 -3.04 8.47 -8.98
N MET A 57 -1.96 8.76 -8.25
CA MET A 57 -2.06 9.42 -6.94
C MET A 57 -2.47 10.90 -7.06
N PRO A 58 -3.31 11.42 -6.14
CA PRO A 58 -3.76 12.81 -6.16
C PRO A 58 -2.74 13.77 -5.53
N GLY A 59 -2.94 15.06 -5.80
CA GLY A 59 -2.22 16.16 -5.15
C GLY A 59 -0.87 16.52 -5.79
N SER A 60 -0.09 17.31 -5.04
CA SER A 60 1.27 17.73 -5.42
C SER A 60 2.20 16.52 -5.59
N VAL A 61 3.34 16.72 -6.26
CA VAL A 61 4.36 15.64 -6.43
C VAL A 61 4.74 15.00 -5.10
N TRP A 62 4.92 15.80 -4.04
CA TRP A 62 5.19 15.28 -2.70
C TRP A 62 4.05 14.37 -2.19
N GLN A 63 2.79 14.79 -2.36
CA GLN A 63 1.61 14.00 -1.97
C GLN A 63 1.47 12.74 -2.82
N LYS A 64 1.81 12.77 -4.12
CA LYS A 64 1.81 11.59 -4.99
C LYS A 64 2.75 10.52 -4.46
N PHE A 65 3.99 10.87 -4.15
CA PHE A 65 4.95 9.95 -3.55
C PHE A 65 4.53 9.49 -2.14
N ALA A 66 3.90 10.37 -1.33
CA ALA A 66 3.41 10.00 -0.01
C ALA A 66 2.27 8.96 -0.10
N ASN A 67 1.28 9.18 -0.97
CA ASN A 67 0.20 8.24 -1.23
C ASN A 67 0.73 6.90 -1.77
N LEU A 68 1.72 6.92 -2.66
CA LEU A 68 2.29 5.69 -3.20
C LEU A 68 3.01 4.87 -2.13
N ARG A 69 3.79 5.53 -1.26
CA ARG A 69 4.40 4.84 -0.10
C ARG A 69 3.35 4.28 0.85
N LEU A 70 2.31 5.04 1.16
CA LEU A 70 1.19 4.60 1.99
C LEU A 70 0.50 3.37 1.39
N TYR A 71 0.21 3.41 0.09
CA TYR A 71 -0.44 2.32 -0.64
C TYR A 71 0.40 1.04 -0.59
N TYR A 72 1.71 1.14 -0.82
CA TYR A 72 2.61 -0.01 -0.72
C TYR A 72 2.76 -0.52 0.71
N GLY A 73 2.83 0.38 1.71
CA GLY A 73 2.80 -0.02 3.11
C GLY A 73 1.55 -0.85 3.42
N PHE A 74 0.37 -0.33 3.06
CA PHE A 74 -0.90 -1.02 3.22
C PHE A 74 -0.94 -2.37 2.48
N MET A 75 -0.49 -2.41 1.22
CA MET A 75 -0.44 -3.65 0.43
C MET A 75 0.48 -4.70 1.06
N TRP A 76 1.64 -4.30 1.59
CA TRP A 76 2.59 -5.22 2.23
C TRP A 76 2.06 -5.78 3.54
N THR A 77 1.31 -4.97 4.31
CA THR A 77 0.75 -5.38 5.60
C THR A 77 -0.64 -6.02 5.51
N HIS A 78 -1.33 -5.91 4.37
CA HIS A 78 -2.61 -6.60 4.13
C HIS A 78 -2.39 -8.12 3.98
N PRO A 79 -3.30 -8.99 4.43
CA PRO A 79 -3.24 -10.44 4.16
C PRO A 79 -3.17 -10.77 2.65
N GLY A 80 -2.33 -11.74 2.29
CA GLY A 80 -2.15 -12.25 0.92
C GLY A 80 -0.77 -11.93 0.32
N LYS A 81 -0.31 -12.73 -0.65
CA LYS A 81 1.05 -12.59 -1.21
C LYS A 81 1.17 -11.39 -2.16
N LYS A 82 2.39 -10.86 -2.38
CA LYS A 82 2.60 -9.58 -3.06
C LYS A 82 3.09 -9.77 -4.49
N LEU A 83 2.55 -8.99 -5.43
CA LEU A 83 3.09 -8.88 -6.79
C LEU A 83 3.08 -7.42 -7.23
N LEU A 84 4.24 -6.89 -7.58
CA LEU A 84 4.41 -5.53 -8.08
C LEU A 84 5.19 -5.55 -9.40
N PHE A 85 4.62 -4.95 -10.44
CA PHE A 85 5.24 -4.88 -11.76
C PHE A 85 6.39 -3.86 -11.80
N MET A 86 7.37 -4.11 -12.67
CA MET A 86 8.56 -3.28 -12.82
C MET A 86 8.23 -1.82 -13.20
N GLY A 87 9.08 -0.89 -12.78
CA GLY A 87 8.88 0.55 -12.99
C GLY A 87 8.04 1.22 -11.91
N GLN A 88 7.18 0.45 -11.24
CA GLN A 88 6.38 0.96 -10.12
C GLN A 88 7.23 1.09 -8.84
N ASP A 89 8.32 0.33 -8.75
CA ASP A 89 9.24 0.27 -7.62
C ASP A 89 10.06 1.54 -7.38
N PHE A 90 10.27 2.34 -8.44
CA PHE A 90 10.89 3.66 -8.35
C PHE A 90 9.95 4.79 -8.77
N GLY A 91 8.67 4.49 -8.99
CA GLY A 91 7.65 5.50 -9.28
C GLY A 91 7.80 6.12 -10.66
N GLN A 92 7.81 5.28 -11.69
CA GLN A 92 7.75 5.72 -13.07
C GLN A 92 6.48 6.58 -13.32
N TRP A 93 6.63 7.66 -14.08
CA TRP A 93 5.53 8.57 -14.40
C TRP A 93 4.68 8.08 -15.57
N ARG A 94 5.33 7.58 -16.63
CA ARG A 94 4.67 7.18 -17.86
C ARG A 94 4.14 5.77 -17.72
N GLU A 95 3.01 5.50 -18.37
CA GLU A 95 2.56 4.12 -18.59
C GLU A 95 3.68 3.26 -19.18
N TRP A 96 3.66 2.00 -18.79
CA TRP A 96 4.57 1.02 -19.34
C TRP A 96 4.33 0.88 -20.85
N SER A 97 5.40 0.63 -21.59
CA SER A 97 5.35 0.39 -23.02
C SER A 97 6.40 -0.65 -23.35
N GLU A 98 6.00 -1.76 -23.95
CA GLU A 98 6.92 -2.82 -24.39
C GLU A 98 7.91 -2.34 -25.46
N ASN A 99 7.54 -1.31 -26.23
CA ASN A 99 8.37 -0.72 -27.28
C ASN A 99 9.47 0.21 -26.73
N ARG A 100 9.51 0.46 -25.42
CA ARG A 100 10.47 1.35 -24.77
C ARG A 100 11.02 0.69 -23.51
N GLY A 101 12.27 1.01 -23.16
CA GLY A 101 12.78 0.66 -21.83
C GLY A 101 12.01 1.40 -20.72
N LEU A 102 12.22 0.95 -19.48
CA LEU A 102 11.78 1.71 -18.31
C LEU A 102 12.47 3.07 -18.26
N ASP A 103 11.84 4.04 -17.59
CA ASP A 103 12.34 5.41 -17.47
C ASP A 103 13.51 5.50 -16.44
N TRP A 104 14.62 4.78 -16.69
CA TRP A 104 15.76 4.70 -15.77
C TRP A 104 16.42 6.05 -15.44
N HIS A 105 16.31 7.03 -16.34
CA HIS A 105 16.78 8.40 -16.10
C HIS A 105 16.18 9.04 -14.84
N LEU A 106 15.04 8.54 -14.33
CA LEU A 106 14.40 9.04 -13.09
C LEU A 106 15.24 8.78 -11.83
N ILE A 107 16.12 7.78 -11.85
CA ILE A 107 17.01 7.44 -10.72
C ILE A 107 18.47 7.81 -10.98
N GLU A 108 18.78 8.36 -12.16
CA GLU A 108 20.13 8.79 -12.54
C GLU A 108 20.45 10.21 -12.05
N ALA A 109 21.71 10.43 -11.69
CA ALA A 109 22.19 11.77 -11.35
C ALA A 109 22.08 12.70 -12.57
N GLY A 110 21.33 13.80 -12.43
CA GLY A 110 21.10 14.75 -13.52
C GLY A 110 20.08 14.30 -14.57
N GLY A 111 19.45 13.13 -14.42
CA GLY A 111 18.45 12.62 -15.37
C GLY A 111 17.09 13.34 -15.31
N THR A 112 16.81 14.09 -14.23
CA THR A 112 15.62 14.93 -14.11
C THR A 112 15.93 16.32 -13.53
N PRO A 113 15.12 17.36 -13.83
CA PRO A 113 15.31 18.70 -13.26
C PRO A 113 15.18 18.77 -11.73
N HIS A 114 14.48 17.82 -11.13
CA HIS A 114 14.25 17.77 -9.67
C HIS A 114 15.20 16.80 -8.95
N GLY A 115 16.13 16.19 -9.70
CA GLY A 115 17.02 15.16 -9.23
C GLY A 115 16.33 13.82 -8.95
N PRO A 116 17.11 12.75 -8.71
CA PRO A 116 16.58 11.40 -8.57
C PRO A 116 16.02 11.09 -7.17
N GLN A 117 16.14 12.03 -6.23
CA GLN A 117 15.92 11.77 -4.80
C GLN A 117 14.52 11.22 -4.46
N PRO A 118 13.40 11.74 -5.00
CA PRO A 118 12.09 11.18 -4.71
C PRO A 118 11.95 9.71 -5.16
N HIS A 119 12.48 9.37 -6.34
CA HIS A 119 12.44 8.03 -6.92
C HIS A 119 13.33 7.05 -6.12
N LEU A 120 14.55 7.45 -5.79
CA LEU A 120 15.46 6.65 -4.96
C LEU A 120 14.92 6.39 -3.56
N ARG A 121 14.21 7.36 -2.96
CA ARG A 121 13.55 7.17 -1.65
C ARG A 121 12.40 6.18 -1.71
N LEU A 122 11.64 6.16 -2.81
CA LEU A 122 10.59 5.17 -3.01
C LEU A 122 11.17 3.76 -3.20
N GLN A 123 12.26 3.65 -3.96
CA GLN A 123 12.95 2.36 -4.14
C GLN A 123 13.49 1.83 -2.80
N ARG A 124 14.08 2.70 -1.97
CA ARG A 124 14.50 2.34 -0.61
C ARG A 124 13.33 1.92 0.26
N TRP A 125 12.22 2.67 0.22
CA TRP A 125 10.99 2.30 0.93
C TRP A 125 10.52 0.88 0.60
N LEU A 126 10.53 0.49 -0.68
CA LEU A 126 10.18 -0.88 -1.07
C LEU A 126 11.23 -1.92 -0.68
N ALA A 127 12.52 -1.57 -0.70
CA ALA A 127 13.57 -2.45 -0.19
C ALA A 127 13.39 -2.72 1.31
N ASP A 128 13.07 -1.68 2.09
CA ASP A 128 12.81 -1.78 3.52
C ASP A 128 11.52 -2.56 3.80
N LEU A 129 10.44 -2.32 3.03
CA LEU A 129 9.21 -3.12 3.12
C LEU A 129 9.45 -4.60 2.82
N ASN A 130 10.25 -4.93 1.82
CA ASN A 130 10.61 -6.31 1.51
C ASN A 130 11.44 -6.95 2.63
N ARG A 131 12.34 -6.19 3.26
CA ARG A 131 13.09 -6.66 4.43
C ARG A 131 12.15 -6.97 5.59
N ILE A 132 11.29 -6.03 5.95
CA ILE A 132 10.27 -6.20 7.00
C ILE A 132 9.37 -7.40 6.69
N TYR A 133 8.92 -7.55 5.44
CA TYR A 133 8.06 -8.69 5.06
C TYR A 133 8.72 -10.06 5.27
N ILE A 134 10.03 -10.15 5.04
CA ILE A 134 10.80 -11.39 5.24
C ILE A 134 11.09 -11.60 6.74
N ASP A 135 11.47 -10.55 7.44
CA ASP A 135 11.96 -10.63 8.80
C ASP A 135 10.82 -10.76 9.84
N GLU A 136 9.59 -10.35 9.50
CA GLU A 136 8.42 -10.38 10.39
C GLU A 136 7.45 -11.53 10.01
N PRO A 137 7.42 -12.63 10.77
CA PRO A 137 6.57 -13.80 10.48
C PRO A 137 5.07 -13.48 10.40
N ALA A 138 4.61 -12.53 11.22
CA ALA A 138 3.22 -12.07 11.25
C ALA A 138 2.70 -11.58 9.88
N LEU A 139 3.59 -11.16 8.97
CA LEU A 139 3.21 -10.67 7.65
C LEU A 139 3.01 -11.78 6.62
N HIS A 140 3.43 -13.03 6.88
CA HIS A 140 3.44 -14.07 5.85
C HIS A 140 3.08 -15.49 6.30
N GLU A 141 3.20 -15.85 7.58
CA GLU A 141 2.91 -17.22 8.05
C GLU A 141 1.41 -17.56 7.97
N GLN A 142 0.55 -16.58 8.29
CA GLN A 142 -0.90 -16.77 8.41
C GLN A 142 -1.72 -15.94 7.42
N ASP A 143 -1.17 -15.64 6.24
CA ASP A 143 -1.86 -14.81 5.23
C ASP A 143 -3.22 -15.36 4.78
N CYS A 144 -3.43 -16.67 4.88
CA CYS A 144 -4.64 -17.36 4.43
C CYS A 144 -5.54 -17.80 5.58
N GLU A 145 -5.16 -17.50 6.83
CA GLU A 145 -5.88 -17.91 8.03
C GLU A 145 -6.56 -16.70 8.67
N ARG A 146 -7.85 -16.82 9.03
CA ARG A 146 -8.60 -15.71 9.67
C ARG A 146 -7.92 -15.20 10.95
N GLN A 147 -7.24 -16.08 11.68
CA GLN A 147 -6.54 -15.73 12.92
C GLN A 147 -5.28 -14.87 12.71
N GLY A 148 -4.75 -14.81 11.48
CA GLY A 148 -3.58 -14.01 11.12
C GLY A 148 -3.87 -12.51 10.97
N PHE A 149 -5.14 -12.10 11.14
CA PHE A 149 -5.60 -10.73 10.98
C PHE A 149 -6.71 -10.39 11.97
N GLU A 150 -6.65 -9.19 12.55
CA GLU A 150 -7.70 -8.68 13.43
C GLU A 150 -7.85 -7.16 13.25
N TRP A 151 -9.07 -6.67 13.04
CA TRP A 151 -9.31 -5.23 13.03
C TRP A 151 -9.20 -4.66 14.45
N ILE A 152 -8.48 -3.55 14.60
CA ILE A 152 -8.58 -2.70 15.79
C ILE A 152 -9.70 -1.68 15.58
N ASP A 153 -9.65 -0.98 14.44
CA ASP A 153 -10.69 -0.05 14.00
C ASP A 153 -10.77 -0.04 12.47
N ALA A 154 -11.92 -0.48 11.96
CA ALA A 154 -12.28 -0.49 10.55
C ALA A 154 -13.30 0.60 10.17
N ASP A 155 -13.81 1.34 11.16
CA ASP A 155 -14.89 2.32 11.01
C ASP A 155 -14.36 3.77 11.04
N GLY A 156 -13.03 3.97 11.01
CA GLY A 156 -12.33 5.25 10.97
C GLY A 156 -12.51 6.09 9.69
N ALA A 157 -13.66 5.94 9.01
CA ALA A 157 -13.98 6.55 7.72
C ALA A 157 -13.88 8.08 7.73
N GLU A 158 -14.43 8.75 8.75
CA GLU A 158 -14.40 10.21 8.87
C GLU A 158 -12.97 10.80 8.87
N GLN A 159 -12.00 10.00 9.34
CA GLN A 159 -10.59 10.38 9.38
C GLN A 159 -9.78 9.69 8.27
N SER A 160 -10.40 8.75 7.54
CA SER A 160 -9.76 7.81 6.62
C SER A 160 -8.54 7.13 7.26
N VAL A 161 -8.73 6.65 8.48
CA VAL A 161 -7.71 5.90 9.24
C VAL A 161 -8.18 4.46 9.37
N LEU A 162 -7.25 3.51 9.17
CA LEU A 162 -7.44 2.11 9.51
C LEU A 162 -6.41 1.68 10.53
N SER A 163 -6.81 0.77 11.42
CA SER A 163 -5.87 0.08 12.29
C SER A 163 -6.21 -1.39 12.47
N TYR A 164 -5.19 -2.23 12.45
CA TYR A 164 -5.35 -3.69 12.53
C TYR A 164 -4.08 -4.36 13.04
N ILE A 165 -4.22 -5.64 13.39
CA ILE A 165 -3.16 -6.52 13.85
C ILE A 165 -2.91 -7.59 12.79
N ARG A 166 -1.64 -7.91 12.57
CA ARG A 166 -1.18 -9.11 11.88
C ARG A 166 -0.56 -10.06 12.89
N ARG A 167 -0.89 -11.34 12.86
CA ARG A 167 -0.39 -12.35 13.83
C ARG A 167 0.39 -13.45 13.12
N ALA A 168 1.48 -13.88 13.75
CA ALA A 168 2.22 -15.06 13.35
C ALA A 168 1.57 -16.34 13.91
N LEU A 169 2.22 -17.49 13.72
CA LEU A 169 1.85 -18.72 14.43
C LEU A 169 2.05 -18.61 15.93
N ASP A 170 3.07 -17.89 16.39
CA ASP A 170 3.22 -17.47 17.78
C ASP A 170 2.26 -16.29 18.06
N PRO A 171 1.25 -16.43 18.94
CA PRO A 171 0.29 -15.35 19.22
C PRO A 171 0.90 -14.09 19.83
N GLU A 172 2.08 -14.21 20.46
CA GLU A 172 2.83 -13.10 21.03
C GLU A 172 3.65 -12.34 19.97
N ASP A 173 3.86 -12.95 18.81
CA ASP A 173 4.47 -12.30 17.64
C ASP A 173 3.37 -11.70 16.76
N TYR A 174 3.17 -10.40 16.94
CA TYR A 174 2.18 -9.64 16.19
C TYR A 174 2.68 -8.24 15.83
N LEU A 175 2.18 -7.74 14.72
CA LEU A 175 2.39 -6.36 14.28
C LEU A 175 1.11 -5.58 14.37
N LEU A 176 1.20 -4.36 14.90
CA LEU A 176 0.15 -3.37 14.83
C LEU A 176 0.40 -2.44 13.65
N VAL A 177 -0.62 -2.27 12.82
CA VAL A 177 -0.57 -1.44 11.62
C VAL A 177 -1.56 -0.30 11.76
N VAL A 178 -1.11 0.92 11.45
CA VAL A 178 -1.97 2.10 11.35
C VAL A 178 -1.72 2.78 10.01
N ALA A 179 -2.77 3.00 9.24
CA ALA A 179 -2.70 3.64 7.94
C ALA A 179 -3.62 4.87 7.92
N ASN A 180 -3.04 6.05 7.75
CA ASN A 180 -3.76 7.32 7.61
C ASN A 180 -3.77 7.74 6.14
N PHE A 181 -4.95 7.69 5.52
CA PHE A 181 -5.16 7.99 4.10
C PHE A 181 -5.53 9.44 3.83
N THR A 182 -5.23 10.37 4.74
CA THR A 182 -5.34 11.81 4.48
C THR A 182 -4.04 12.54 4.81
N PRO A 183 -3.82 13.75 4.27
CA PRO A 183 -2.69 14.59 4.69
C PRO A 183 -2.86 15.16 6.11
N ASN A 184 -4.00 14.94 6.77
CA ASN A 184 -4.26 15.47 8.10
C ASN A 184 -3.35 14.78 9.12
N VAL A 185 -2.67 15.57 9.94
CA VAL A 185 -1.78 15.06 10.99
C VAL A 185 -2.55 15.03 12.31
N TYR A 186 -2.75 13.82 12.83
CA TYR A 186 -3.40 13.61 14.13
C TYR A 186 -2.34 13.50 15.24
N ARG A 187 -2.40 14.41 16.22
CA ARG A 187 -1.55 14.34 17.42
C ARG A 187 -2.35 13.73 18.57
N GLY A 188 -1.73 12.82 19.32
CA GLY A 188 -2.40 12.14 20.43
C GLY A 188 -3.53 11.20 19.99
N TYR A 189 -3.46 10.67 18.77
CA TYR A 189 -4.41 9.68 18.27
C TYR A 189 -4.29 8.38 19.09
N ARG A 190 -5.41 7.92 19.67
CA ARG A 190 -5.42 6.72 20.51
C ARG A 190 -5.73 5.50 19.65
N ILE A 191 -4.97 4.44 19.86
CA ILE A 191 -5.16 3.14 19.21
C ILE A 191 -5.26 2.08 20.30
N GLY A 192 -6.23 1.19 20.19
CA GLY A 192 -6.34 0.02 21.06
C GLY A 192 -5.20 -0.96 20.77
N VAL A 193 -4.55 -1.48 21.81
CA VAL A 193 -3.52 -2.51 21.69
C VAL A 193 -3.89 -3.71 22.56
N PRO A 194 -3.52 -4.94 22.17
CA PRO A 194 -3.72 -6.10 23.03
C PRO A 194 -3.06 -5.88 24.40
N ALA A 195 -3.76 -6.27 25.47
CA ALA A 195 -3.18 -6.26 26.80
C ALA A 195 -2.11 -7.36 26.90
N ARG A 196 -0.98 -7.07 27.57
CA ARG A 196 -0.06 -8.14 27.99
C ARG A 196 -0.77 -9.00 29.04
N THR A 197 -1.02 -10.26 28.73
CA THR A 197 -1.43 -11.26 29.72
C THR A 197 -0.30 -11.65 30.66
#